data_AF-A0A7C4E6K4-F1
#
_entry.id   AF-A0A7C4E6K4-F1
#
_cell.length_a   1.000
_cell.length_b   1.000
_cell.length_c   1.000
_cell.angle_alpha   90.00
_cell.angle_beta   90.00
_cell.angle_gamma   90.00
#
_symmetry.space_group_name_H-M   'P 1'
#
loop_
_entity.id
_entity.type
_entity.pdbx_description
1 polymer ?
#
loop_
_entity_poly.entity_id
_entity_poly.type
_entity_poly.pdbx_seq_one_letter_code
_entity_poly.pdbx_strand_id
1 'polypeptide(L)'
;MDTAPDLAAAANAMRAEFGLPALPVERIAAFVGKGADVLVHRALTGELNGQADDATFERARAAFYRHYHAVNGTHAVVFERVPQALELLHSKGLKVACVTNKPREFTVPLLERLGLAPAFDAIVAGDDVREKKPHPAIVLAGCERLRLAPAQVGQ
;
A
#
# COMPACT_ATOMS: atom_id res chain seq x y z
N MET A 1 -0.90 -0.34 -9.82
CA MET A 1 -0.38 -1.71 -9.70
C MET A 1 -1.34 -2.50 -8.84
N ASP A 2 -1.50 -3.78 -9.15
CA ASP A 2 -2.18 -4.74 -8.29
C ASP A 2 -1.15 -5.41 -7.38
N THR A 3 -1.41 -5.34 -6.07
CA THR A 3 -0.58 -5.97 -5.03
C THR A 3 -1.41 -6.92 -4.16
N ALA A 4 -2.69 -7.11 -4.48
CA ALA A 4 -3.58 -8.00 -3.74
C ALA A 4 -3.04 -9.44 -3.65
N PRO A 5 -2.43 -10.02 -4.70
CA PRO A 5 -1.85 -11.36 -4.59
C PRO A 5 -0.74 -11.47 -3.53
N ASP A 6 0.19 -10.50 -3.46
CA ASP A 6 1.26 -10.50 -2.45
C ASP A 6 0.71 -10.26 -1.04
N LEU A 7 -0.27 -9.37 -0.90
CA LEU A 7 -0.94 -9.11 0.37
C LEU A 7 -1.70 -10.35 0.86
N ALA A 8 -2.35 -11.08 -0.05
CA ALA A 8 -3.04 -12.33 0.27
C ALA A 8 -2.07 -13.44 0.67
N ALA A 9 -0.94 -13.56 -0.02
CA ALA A 9 0.13 -14.51 0.36
C ALA A 9 0.63 -14.23 1.78
N ALA A 10 0.98 -12.97 2.09
CA ALA A 10 1.46 -12.59 3.42
C ALA A 10 0.38 -12.74 4.50
N ALA A 11 -0.87 -12.37 4.21
CA ALA A 11 -1.98 -12.51 5.14
C ALA A 11 -2.31 -13.97 5.45
N ASN A 12 -2.28 -14.85 4.45
CA ASN A 12 -2.54 -16.27 4.66
C ASN A 12 -1.37 -16.98 5.37
N ALA A 13 -0.13 -16.58 5.12
CA ALA A 13 1.02 -17.05 5.88
C ALA A 13 0.95 -16.61 7.36
N MET A 14 0.53 -15.36 7.63
CA MET A 14 0.20 -14.91 8.98
C MET A 14 -0.91 -15.77 9.59
N ARG A 15 -2.05 -15.96 8.91
CA ARG A 15 -3.18 -16.76 9.42
C ARG A 15 -2.78 -18.18 9.80
N ALA A 16 -1.89 -18.81 9.03
CA ALA A 16 -1.38 -20.15 9.32
C ALA A 16 -0.65 -20.21 10.67
N GLU A 17 0.11 -19.18 11.06
CA GLU A 17 0.77 -19.12 12.37
C GLU A 17 -0.20 -19.04 13.56
N PHE A 18 -1.43 -18.59 13.30
CA PHE A 18 -2.51 -18.54 14.29
C PHE A 18 -3.45 -19.75 14.19
N GLY A 19 -3.11 -20.76 13.39
CA GLY A 19 -3.95 -21.95 13.18
C GLY A 19 -5.26 -21.67 12.46
N LEU A 20 -5.35 -20.56 11.73
CA LEU A 20 -6.55 -20.14 11.02
C LEU A 20 -6.53 -20.60 9.56
N PRO A 21 -7.70 -20.97 8.98
CA PRO A 21 -7.78 -21.37 7.58
C PRO A 21 -7.46 -20.20 6.65
N ALA A 22 -6.88 -20.46 5.48
CA ALA A 22 -6.63 -19.43 4.48
C ALA A 22 -7.93 -18.75 4.01
N LEU A 23 -7.84 -17.45 3.71
CA LEU A 23 -8.90 -16.69 3.06
C LEU A 23 -8.65 -16.62 1.54
N PRO A 24 -9.71 -16.58 0.72
CA PRO A 24 -9.57 -16.30 -0.71
C PRO A 24 -8.90 -14.94 -0.98
N VAL A 25 -8.20 -14.83 -2.11
CA VAL A 25 -7.50 -13.60 -2.50
C VAL A 25 -8.48 -12.43 -2.62
N GLU A 26 -9.68 -12.69 -3.14
CA GLU A 26 -10.74 -11.70 -3.33
C GLU A 26 -11.22 -11.14 -1.98
N ARG A 27 -11.25 -11.98 -0.95
CA ARG A 27 -11.61 -11.56 0.41
C ARG A 27 -10.54 -10.65 1.00
N ILE A 28 -9.27 -11.00 0.82
CA ILE A 28 -8.15 -10.15 1.26
C ILE A 28 -8.12 -8.84 0.46
N ALA A 29 -8.35 -8.88 -0.85
CA ALA A 29 -8.41 -7.71 -1.72
C ALA A 29 -9.47 -6.70 -1.23
N ALA A 30 -10.63 -7.18 -0.80
CA ALA A 30 -11.68 -6.34 -0.22
C ALA A 30 -11.28 -5.63 1.10
N PHE A 31 -10.21 -6.08 1.76
CA PHE A 31 -9.70 -5.45 2.98
C PHE A 31 -8.66 -4.35 2.71
N VAL A 32 -8.10 -4.30 1.50
CA VAL A 32 -7.03 -3.37 1.10
C VAL A 32 -7.56 -1.93 0.98
N GLY A 33 -6.68 -0.96 1.26
CA GLY A 33 -6.92 0.47 1.00
C GLY A 33 -6.92 1.37 2.24
N LYS A 34 -7.21 0.82 3.43
CA LYS A 34 -7.23 1.56 4.71
C LYS A 34 -5.92 1.47 5.52
N GLY A 35 -4.85 0.97 4.89
CA GLY A 35 -3.54 0.76 5.54
C GLY A 35 -3.32 -0.67 6.00
N ALA A 36 -2.08 -1.01 6.34
CA ALA A 36 -1.65 -2.36 6.69
C ALA A 36 -2.28 -2.87 7.99
N ASP A 37 -2.39 -2.02 9.02
CA ASP A 37 -2.93 -2.41 10.32
C ASP A 37 -4.42 -2.83 10.21
N VAL A 38 -5.21 -2.07 9.45
CA VAL A 38 -6.61 -2.41 9.18
C VAL A 38 -6.70 -3.74 8.40
N LEU A 39 -5.80 -3.97 7.45
CA LEU A 39 -5.72 -5.25 6.75
C LEU A 39 -5.42 -6.40 7.72
N VAL A 40 -4.48 -6.24 8.65
CA VAL A 40 -4.12 -7.26 9.63
C VAL A 40 -5.31 -7.62 10.52
N HIS A 41 -6.02 -6.64 11.08
CA HIS A 41 -7.22 -6.91 11.89
C HIS A 41 -8.29 -7.70 11.13
N ARG A 42 -8.59 -7.27 9.90
CA ARG A 42 -9.60 -7.91 9.05
C ARG A 42 -9.17 -9.28 8.57
N ALA A 43 -7.90 -9.44 8.23
CA ALA A 43 -7.34 -10.72 7.81
C ALA A 43 -7.27 -11.69 8.99
N LEU A 44 -7.05 -11.24 10.22
CA LEU A 44 -7.03 -12.09 11.40
C LEU A 44 -8.46 -12.57 11.74
N THR A 45 -9.42 -11.66 11.77
CA THR A 45 -10.83 -11.96 12.10
C THR A 45 -11.62 -12.59 10.95
N GLY A 46 -11.19 -12.37 9.70
CA GLY A 46 -11.95 -12.73 8.51
C GLY A 46 -13.09 -11.77 8.17
N GLU A 47 -13.26 -10.67 8.91
CA GLU A 47 -14.40 -9.77 8.81
C GLU A 47 -13.99 -8.34 8.43
N LEU A 48 -14.84 -7.63 7.66
CA LEU A 48 -14.54 -6.27 7.19
C LEU A 48 -14.47 -5.23 8.33
N ASN A 49 -15.19 -5.48 9.42
CA ASN A 49 -15.23 -4.64 10.61
C ASN A 49 -14.60 -5.32 11.84
N GLY A 50 -13.94 -6.47 11.63
CA GLY A 50 -13.38 -7.23 12.73
C GLY A 50 -12.15 -6.54 13.31
N GLN A 51 -12.07 -6.56 14.64
CA GLN A 51 -10.98 -6.02 15.43
C GLN A 51 -10.50 -7.11 16.37
N ALA A 52 -9.18 -7.34 16.40
CA ALA A 52 -8.57 -8.25 17.36
C ALA A 52 -8.14 -7.48 18.61
N ASP A 53 -7.98 -8.19 19.72
CA ASP A 53 -7.35 -7.62 20.91
C ASP A 53 -5.90 -7.21 20.63
N ASP A 54 -5.39 -6.24 21.40
CA ASP A 54 -4.10 -5.61 21.17
C ASP A 54 -2.93 -6.61 21.17
N ALA A 55 -2.95 -7.58 22.09
CA ALA A 55 -1.86 -8.56 22.20
C ALA A 55 -1.82 -9.51 20.99
N THR A 56 -2.98 -9.99 20.54
CA THR A 56 -3.09 -10.81 19.33
C THR A 56 -2.75 -10.00 18.09
N PHE A 57 -3.22 -8.75 18.01
CA PHE A 57 -2.94 -7.85 16.90
C PHE A 57 -1.44 -7.58 16.73
N GLU A 58 -0.71 -7.23 17.79
CA GLU A 58 0.72 -6.94 17.68
C GLU A 58 1.52 -8.15 17.19
N ARG A 59 1.19 -9.35 17.68
CA ARG A 59 1.78 -10.60 17.20
C ARG A 59 1.46 -10.85 15.72
N ALA A 60 0.20 -10.62 15.33
CA ALA A 60 -0.25 -10.83 13.95
C ALA A 60 0.37 -9.82 13.00
N ARG A 61 0.49 -8.56 13.42
CA ARG A 61 1.15 -7.48 12.68
C ARG A 61 2.62 -7.81 12.44
N ALA A 62 3.35 -8.24 13.48
CA ALA A 62 4.73 -8.67 13.33
C ALA A 62 4.88 -9.85 12.34
N ALA A 63 4.00 -10.86 12.43
CA ALA A 63 3.99 -11.99 11.51
C ALA A 63 3.67 -11.57 10.06
N PHE A 64 2.65 -10.74 9.86
CA PHE A 64 2.28 -10.20 8.55
C PHE A 64 3.43 -9.42 7.93
N TYR A 65 4.07 -8.51 8.66
CA TYR A 65 5.15 -7.68 8.13
C TYR A 65 6.33 -8.57 7.71
N ARG A 66 6.72 -9.53 8.55
CA ARG A 66 7.78 -10.50 8.21
C ARG A 66 7.49 -11.25 6.90
N HIS A 67 6.28 -11.79 6.75
CA HIS A 67 5.88 -12.48 5.53
C HIS A 67 5.80 -11.53 4.34
N TYR A 68 5.31 -10.31 4.55
CA TYR A 68 5.17 -9.35 3.48
C TYR A 68 6.51 -8.86 2.96
N HIS A 69 7.52 -8.67 3.81
CA HIS A 69 8.88 -8.40 3.35
C HIS A 69 9.42 -9.48 2.40
N ALA A 70 9.08 -10.76 2.65
CA ALA A 70 9.55 -11.86 1.82
C ALA A 70 8.87 -11.92 0.45
N VAL A 71 7.60 -11.47 0.34
CA VAL A 71 6.80 -11.64 -0.89
C VAL A 71 6.48 -10.33 -1.64
N ASN A 72 6.73 -9.16 -1.05
CA ASN A 72 6.35 -7.87 -1.64
C ASN A 72 7.03 -7.67 -3.02
N GLY A 73 6.19 -7.60 -4.05
CA GLY A 73 6.60 -7.45 -5.45
C GLY A 73 6.83 -8.77 -6.20
N THR A 74 6.53 -9.92 -5.60
CA THR A 74 6.76 -11.24 -6.23
C THR A 74 5.66 -11.59 -7.22
N HIS A 75 4.41 -11.24 -6.91
CA HIS A 75 3.25 -11.40 -7.78
C HIS A 75 2.59 -10.06 -8.13
N ALA A 76 3.17 -8.94 -7.69
CA ALA A 76 2.64 -7.62 -8.02
C ALA A 76 2.72 -7.35 -9.53
N VAL A 77 1.62 -6.86 -10.10
CA VAL A 77 1.51 -6.54 -11.52
C VAL A 77 1.28 -5.05 -11.71
N VAL A 78 2.12 -4.41 -12.52
CA VAL A 78 1.87 -3.03 -12.96
C VAL A 78 0.71 -3.05 -13.95
N PHE A 79 -0.28 -2.17 -13.74
CA PHE A 79 -1.38 -2.07 -14.71
C PHE A 79 -0.82 -1.60 -16.05
N GLU A 80 -1.25 -2.25 -17.13
CA GLU A 80 -0.64 -2.17 -18.46
C GLU A 80 -0.36 -0.75 -18.96
N ARG A 81 -1.27 0.20 -18.66
CA ARG A 81 -1.22 1.60 -19.13
C ARG A 81 -0.48 2.56 -18.22
N VAL A 82 -0.03 2.12 -17.03
CA VAL A 82 0.59 3.00 -16.03
C VAL A 82 1.94 3.57 -16.52
N PRO A 83 2.88 2.77 -17.05
CA PRO A 83 4.16 3.30 -17.51
C PRO A 83 4.00 4.38 -18.59
N GLN A 84 3.18 4.12 -19.61
CA GLN A 84 2.94 5.05 -20.73
C GLN A 84 2.22 6.32 -20.25
N ALA A 85 1.32 6.21 -19.26
CA ALA A 85 0.69 7.38 -18.66
C ALA A 85 1.70 8.26 -17.92
N LEU A 86 2.63 7.67 -17.15
CA LEU A 86 3.68 8.41 -16.45
C LEU A 86 4.62 9.13 -17.43
N GLU A 87 5.03 8.44 -18.50
CA GLU A 87 5.82 9.03 -19.59
C GLU A 87 5.09 10.20 -20.26
N LEU A 88 3.79 10.04 -20.54
CA LEU A 88 2.97 11.10 -21.13
C LEU A 88 2.89 12.33 -20.22
N LEU A 89 2.71 12.14 -18.91
CA LEU A 89 2.69 13.25 -17.95
C LEU A 89 4.03 14.00 -17.95
N HIS A 90 5.15 13.27 -17.94
CA HIS A 90 6.49 13.87 -17.99
C HIS A 90 6.76 14.60 -19.31
N SER A 91 6.36 14.06 -20.46
CA SER A 91 6.51 14.75 -21.75
C SER A 91 5.73 16.07 -21.84
N LYS A 92 4.72 16.25 -20.98
CA LYS A 92 3.97 17.51 -20.82
C LYS A 92 4.58 18.45 -19.77
N GLY A 93 5.72 18.10 -19.18
CA GLY A 93 6.37 18.88 -18.12
C GLY A 93 5.65 18.84 -16.78
N LEU A 94 4.75 17.86 -16.57
CA LEU A 94 4.03 17.71 -15.30
C LEU A 94 4.89 16.92 -14.32
N LYS A 95 4.85 17.33 -13.05
CA LYS A 95 5.40 16.55 -11.94
C LYS A 95 4.40 15.49 -11.49
N VAL A 96 4.88 14.33 -11.07
CA VAL A 96 4.05 13.21 -10.62
C VAL A 96 4.47 12.75 -9.23
N ALA A 97 3.49 12.64 -8.32
CA ALA A 97 3.70 12.06 -6.99
C ALA A 97 2.92 10.75 -6.80
N CYS A 98 3.57 9.76 -6.19
CA CYS A 98 2.89 8.57 -5.67
C CYS A 98 2.39 8.83 -4.24
N VAL A 99 1.08 8.75 -3.99
CA VAL A 99 0.48 8.95 -2.66
C VAL A 99 -0.33 7.72 -2.21
N THR A 100 0.09 7.07 -1.12
CA THR A 100 -0.48 5.77 -0.70
C THR A 100 -0.62 5.61 0.82
N ASN A 101 -1.64 4.85 1.26
CA ASN A 101 -1.77 4.44 2.68
C ASN A 101 -0.82 3.30 3.08
N LYS A 102 -0.10 2.72 2.11
CA LYS A 102 0.88 1.65 2.34
C LYS A 102 2.09 2.22 3.08
N PRO A 103 2.66 1.51 4.09
CA PRO A 103 3.87 1.95 4.79
C PRO A 103 5.05 2.16 3.83
N ARG A 104 5.95 3.08 4.18
CA ARG A 104 7.11 3.46 3.36
C ARG A 104 8.02 2.28 3.10
N GLU A 105 8.27 1.48 4.12
CA GLU A 105 9.12 0.29 4.08
C GLU A 105 8.69 -0.75 3.03
N PHE A 106 7.41 -0.77 2.64
CA PHE A 106 6.93 -1.64 1.57
C PHE A 106 6.74 -0.90 0.25
N THR A 107 6.51 0.41 0.30
CA THR A 107 6.19 1.23 -0.87
C THR A 107 7.43 1.46 -1.71
N VAL A 108 8.53 1.92 -1.10
CA VAL A 108 9.75 2.27 -1.84
C VAL A 108 10.38 1.02 -2.48
N PRO A 109 10.63 -0.09 -1.75
CA PRO A 109 11.23 -1.27 -2.37
C PRO A 109 10.37 -1.89 -3.48
N LEU A 110 9.04 -1.79 -3.36
CA LEU A 110 8.13 -2.26 -4.40
C LEU A 110 8.27 -1.43 -5.68
N LEU A 111 8.28 -0.10 -5.55
CA LEU A 111 8.45 0.80 -6.69
C LEU A 111 9.81 0.60 -7.37
N GLU A 112 10.87 0.39 -6.59
CA GLU A 112 12.21 0.08 -7.11
C GLU A 112 12.23 -1.26 -7.86
N ARG A 113 11.68 -2.32 -7.25
CA ARG A 113 11.60 -3.65 -7.87
C ARG A 113 10.80 -3.67 -9.17
N LEU A 114 9.77 -2.83 -9.26
CA LEU A 114 8.94 -2.68 -10.46
C LEU A 114 9.51 -1.68 -11.48
N GLY A 115 10.68 -1.07 -11.21
CA GLY A 115 11.29 -0.07 -12.10
C GLY A 115 10.52 1.25 -12.20
N LEU A 116 9.56 1.50 -11.29
CA LEU A 116 8.69 2.67 -11.30
C LEU A 116 9.18 3.80 -10.40
N ALA A 117 10.11 3.54 -9.47
CA ALA A 117 10.59 4.57 -8.55
C ALA A 117 11.10 5.85 -9.26
N PRO A 118 11.87 5.78 -10.37
CA PRO A 118 12.33 6.98 -11.09
C PRO A 118 11.23 7.76 -11.80
N ALA A 119 10.04 7.16 -11.97
CA ALA A 119 8.92 7.80 -12.64
C ALA A 119 8.09 8.72 -11.70
N PHE A 120 8.49 8.86 -10.44
CA PHE A 120 7.82 9.73 -9.46
C PHE A 120 8.80 10.78 -8.92
N ASP A 121 8.45 12.05 -9.04
CA ASP A 121 9.18 13.18 -8.44
C ASP A 121 9.06 13.20 -6.91
N ALA A 122 7.99 12.62 -6.37
CA ALA A 122 7.80 12.44 -4.94
C ALA A 122 7.04 11.15 -4.64
N ILE A 123 7.42 10.48 -3.55
CA ILE A 123 6.67 9.35 -2.98
C ILE A 123 6.23 9.77 -1.58
N VAL A 124 4.94 9.70 -1.27
CA VAL A 124 4.37 9.90 0.08
C VAL A 124 3.63 8.63 0.47
N ALA A 125 4.13 7.98 1.51
CA ALA A 125 3.62 6.75 2.09
C ALA A 125 2.73 7.03 3.32
N GLY A 126 2.03 6.01 3.79
CA GLY A 126 0.97 6.16 4.80
C GLY A 126 1.46 6.51 6.19
N ASP A 127 2.75 6.30 6.45
CA ASP A 127 3.50 6.60 7.67
C ASP A 127 4.28 7.92 7.59
N ASP A 128 4.28 8.60 6.44
CA ASP A 128 4.82 9.96 6.31
C ASP A 128 3.87 11.04 6.87
N VAL A 129 2.61 10.68 7.15
CA VAL A 129 1.56 11.58 7.62
C VAL A 129 0.83 10.98 8.81
N ARG A 130 0.31 11.83 9.70
CA ARG A 130 -0.51 11.39 10.83
C ARG A 130 -1.87 10.83 10.38
N GLU A 131 -2.49 11.51 9.42
CA GLU A 131 -3.84 11.19 8.93
C GLU A 131 -3.75 10.50 7.55
N LYS A 132 -4.25 9.27 7.46
CA LYS A 132 -4.27 8.45 6.24
C LYS A 132 -5.48 8.80 5.36
N LYS A 133 -5.46 8.41 4.07
CA LYS A 133 -6.63 8.57 3.17
C LYS A 133 -7.87 7.92 3.78
N PRO A 134 -9.06 8.54 3.68
CA PRO A 134 -9.43 9.62 2.75
C PRO A 134 -9.10 11.05 3.20
N HIS A 135 -8.43 11.25 4.34
CA HIS A 135 -8.00 12.58 4.76
C HIS A 135 -7.02 13.20 3.75
N PRO A 136 -7.11 14.52 3.45
CA PRO A 136 -6.29 15.17 2.41
C PRO A 136 -4.81 15.31 2.75
N ALA A 137 -4.40 15.04 4.00
CA ALA A 137 -3.04 15.25 4.49
C ALA A 137 -1.96 14.64 3.59
N ILE A 138 -2.18 13.43 3.05
CA ILE A 138 -1.20 12.77 2.19
C ILE A 138 -1.00 13.49 0.84
N VAL A 139 -2.08 14.06 0.30
CA VAL A 139 -2.05 14.82 -0.95
C VAL A 139 -1.37 16.16 -0.71
N LEU A 140 -1.67 16.81 0.42
CA LEU A 140 -1.03 18.07 0.83
C LEU A 140 0.49 17.89 1.04
N ALA A 141 0.91 16.81 1.69
CA ALA A 141 2.32 16.46 1.82
C ALA A 141 2.99 16.21 0.46
N GLY A 142 2.26 15.63 -0.51
CA GLY A 142 2.72 15.51 -1.89
C GLY A 142 2.94 16.87 -2.56
N CYS A 143 1.98 17.78 -2.42
CA CYS A 143 2.08 19.16 -2.93
C CYS A 143 3.32 19.87 -2.38
N GLU A 144 3.54 19.76 -1.06
CA GLU A 144 4.69 20.34 -0.37
C GLU A 144 6.02 19.78 -0.91
N ARG A 145 6.15 18.46 -1.05
CA ARG A 145 7.37 17.83 -1.59
C ARG A 145 7.63 18.24 -3.04
N LEU A 146 6.59 18.44 -3.84
CA LEU A 146 6.70 18.92 -5.21
C LEU A 146 6.90 20.44 -5.33
N ARG A 147 6.78 21.18 -4.22
CA ARG A 147 6.76 22.65 -4.15
C ARG A 147 5.67 23.26 -5.03
N LEU A 148 4.47 22.67 -4.98
CA LEU A 148 3.29 23.13 -5.71
C LEU A 148 2.19 23.54 -4.72
N ALA A 149 1.41 24.56 -5.06
CA ALA A 149 0.18 24.87 -4.33
C ALA A 149 -0.91 23.83 -4.66
N PRO A 150 -1.80 23.48 -3.71
CA PRO A 150 -2.86 22.50 -3.96
C PRO A 150 -3.74 22.81 -5.18
N ALA A 151 -3.96 24.10 -5.48
CA ALA A 151 -4.74 24.55 -6.65
C ALA A 151 -4.08 24.21 -8.00
N GLN A 152 -2.80 23.82 -8.01
CA GLN A 152 -2.05 23.45 -9.21
C GLN A 152 -2.04 21.93 -9.47
N VAL A 153 -2.66 21.14 -8.59
CA VAL A 153 -2.65 19.67 -8.67
C VAL A 153 -3.99 19.16 -9.18
N GLY A 154 -3.97 18.46 -10.31
CA GLY A 154 -5.12 17.68 -10.78
C GLY A 154 -5.29 16.42 -9.94
N GLN A 155 -6.51 16.15 -9.47
CA GLN A 155 -6.86 14.91 -8.75
C GLN A 155 -7.39 13.85 -9.71
#